data_AF-A0A7I7P6T6-F1
#
_entry.id   AF-A0A7I7P6T6-F1
#
_cell.length_a   1.000
_cell.length_b   1.000
_cell.length_c   1.000
_cell.angle_alpha   90.00
_cell.angle_beta   90.00
_cell.angle_gamma   90.00
#
_symmetry.space_group_name_H-M   'P 1'
#
loop_
_entity.id
_entity.type
_entity.pdbx_description
1 polymer ?
#
loop_
_entity_poly.entity_id
_entity_poly.type
_entity_poly.pdbx_seq_one_letter_code
_entity_poly.pdbx_strand_id
1 'polypeptide(L)'
;MYAELNDFLSAETRGASVRRPFRPHQTVKDVLEAMGIPHTEVDLILVNGSPRDFAYRPDFGDRIAAYPVFEALDVAATARLRPMPLRDPRFVVDVNLGRLAWLLRLLGFDVWWSNDADDKTLADISAEGRRILLTRDRGLLKRRAVTRGLFVRSGDPEEQALDVLRRLDLGERLAPLTRCVRCNGTLTRVAKEEVIEQLEPLTRQYYDEFSRCAECGRVYWPGSHYAKLVRLVGRLRDQLG
;
A
#
# COMPACT_ATOMS: atom_id res chain seq x y z
N MET A 1 10.66 1.09 -20.44
CA MET A 1 10.01 1.17 -19.12
C MET A 1 11.11 1.21 -18.07
N TYR A 2 10.92 1.94 -16.98
CA TYR A 2 11.97 2.15 -15.97
C TYR A 2 11.68 1.39 -14.66
N ALA A 3 12.76 1.04 -13.95
CA ALA A 3 12.75 0.46 -12.62
C ALA A 3 11.73 -0.70 -12.45
N GLU A 4 10.90 -0.66 -11.42
CA GLU A 4 9.97 -1.73 -11.01
C GLU A 4 8.86 -1.97 -12.03
N LEU A 5 8.65 -1.08 -13.02
CA LEU A 5 7.73 -1.36 -14.12
C LEU A 5 8.22 -2.51 -15.01
N ASN A 6 9.52 -2.81 -15.01
CA ASN A 6 10.09 -3.93 -15.75
C ASN A 6 9.63 -5.29 -15.19
N ASP A 7 9.18 -5.35 -13.94
CA ASP A 7 8.66 -6.59 -13.32
C ASP A 7 7.37 -7.07 -14.01
N PHE A 8 6.64 -6.14 -14.62
CA PHE A 8 5.42 -6.44 -15.38
C PHE A 8 5.69 -6.94 -16.80
N LEU A 9 6.92 -6.80 -17.29
CA LEU A 9 7.31 -7.13 -18.66
C LEU A 9 7.91 -8.54 -18.76
N SER A 10 7.81 -9.14 -19.95
CA SER A 10 8.52 -10.38 -20.28
C SER A 10 10.03 -10.18 -20.21
N ALA A 11 10.78 -11.22 -19.86
CA ALA A 11 12.23 -11.15 -19.67
C ALA A 11 12.96 -10.50 -20.86
N GLU A 12 12.54 -10.81 -22.09
CA GLU A 12 13.09 -10.29 -23.34
C GLU A 12 12.92 -8.77 -23.52
N THR A 13 11.96 -8.16 -22.84
CA THR A 13 11.59 -6.75 -23.03
C THR A 13 12.00 -5.85 -21.86
N ARG A 14 12.61 -6.43 -20.81
CA ARG A 14 13.08 -5.68 -19.63
C ARG A 14 14.29 -4.83 -19.99
N GLY A 15 14.27 -3.56 -19.58
CA GLY A 15 15.35 -2.60 -19.83
C GLY A 15 15.54 -2.19 -21.30
N ALA A 16 14.77 -2.75 -22.24
CA ALA A 16 14.88 -2.47 -23.66
C ALA A 16 13.85 -1.44 -24.15
N SER A 17 14.18 -0.75 -25.24
CA SER A 17 13.19 0.01 -26.02
C SER A 17 12.52 -0.94 -27.02
N VAL A 18 11.19 -1.07 -26.92
CA VAL A 18 10.41 -2.05 -27.69
C VAL A 18 9.38 -1.34 -28.55
N ARG A 19 9.27 -1.73 -29.83
CA ARG A 19 8.19 -1.26 -30.70
C ARG A 19 6.91 -2.01 -30.38
N ARG A 20 5.81 -1.27 -30.21
CA ARG A 20 4.49 -1.84 -29.94
C ARG A 20 3.50 -1.40 -31.01
N PRO A 21 2.74 -2.35 -31.61
CA PRO A 21 1.59 -1.96 -32.42
C PRO A 21 0.53 -1.35 -31.52
N PHE A 22 -0.15 -0.33 -32.03
CA PHE A 22 -1.31 0.28 -31.37
C PHE A 22 -2.36 0.63 -32.43
N ARG A 23 -3.61 0.80 -32.00
CA ARG A 23 -4.71 1.26 -32.83
C ARG A 23 -4.94 2.76 -32.57
N PRO A 24 -5.38 3.55 -33.57
CA PRO A 24 -5.51 5.01 -33.43
C PRO A 24 -6.44 5.49 -32.29
N HIS A 25 -7.37 4.65 -31.82
CA HIS A 25 -8.25 4.99 -30.70
C HIS A 25 -7.64 4.71 -29.32
N GLN A 26 -6.53 3.97 -29.25
CA GLN A 26 -5.91 3.59 -27.99
C GLN A 26 -5.17 4.77 -27.37
N THR A 27 -5.34 4.91 -26.07
CA THR A 27 -4.60 5.84 -25.23
C THR A 27 -3.28 5.22 -24.77
N VAL A 28 -2.36 6.03 -24.21
CA VAL A 28 -1.14 5.52 -23.56
C VAL A 28 -1.49 4.56 -22.44
N LYS A 29 -2.59 4.82 -21.70
CA LYS A 29 -3.10 3.87 -20.70
C LYS A 29 -3.35 2.49 -21.30
N ASP A 30 -4.10 2.44 -22.41
CA ASP A 30 -4.44 1.17 -23.07
C ASP A 30 -3.18 0.43 -23.53
N VAL A 31 -2.20 1.17 -24.07
CA VAL A 31 -0.92 0.61 -24.51
C VAL A 31 -0.13 0.02 -23.33
N LEU A 32 -0.02 0.75 -22.21
CA LEU A 32 0.69 0.28 -21.02
C LEU A 32 -0.01 -0.92 -20.36
N GLU A 33 -1.34 -0.90 -20.28
CA GLU A 33 -2.12 -2.00 -19.71
C GLU A 33 -2.08 -3.27 -20.58
N ALA A 34 -2.03 -3.11 -21.90
CA ALA A 34 -1.78 -4.18 -22.86
C ALA A 34 -0.36 -4.77 -22.73
N MET A 35 0.63 -3.96 -22.32
CA MET A 35 1.95 -4.45 -21.91
C MET A 35 1.94 -5.14 -20.54
N GLY A 36 0.80 -5.15 -19.86
CA GLY A 36 0.63 -5.76 -18.56
C GLY A 36 0.85 -4.81 -17.39
N ILE A 37 1.29 -3.58 -17.61
CA ILE A 37 1.58 -2.61 -16.56
C ILE A 37 0.26 -2.02 -16.05
N PRO A 38 -0.11 -2.20 -14.77
CA PRO A 38 -1.26 -1.52 -14.21
C PRO A 38 -1.02 0.00 -14.21
N HIS A 39 -2.02 0.79 -14.60
CA HIS A 39 -1.90 2.25 -14.57
C HIS A 39 -1.63 2.79 -13.16
N THR A 40 -2.08 2.08 -12.12
CA THR A 40 -1.81 2.40 -10.71
C THR A 40 -0.34 2.23 -10.30
N GLU A 41 0.49 1.61 -11.12
CA GLU A 41 1.92 1.48 -10.87
C GLU A 41 2.74 2.59 -11.53
N VAL A 42 2.11 3.43 -12.37
CA VAL A 42 2.76 4.50 -13.13
C VAL A 42 2.47 5.85 -12.50
N ASP A 43 3.49 6.71 -12.43
CA ASP A 43 3.39 8.06 -11.85
C ASP A 43 3.80 9.19 -12.81
N LEU A 44 4.68 8.89 -13.76
CA LEU A 44 5.06 9.82 -14.83
C LEU A 44 5.09 9.10 -16.19
N ILE A 45 4.48 9.74 -17.18
CA ILE A 45 4.55 9.36 -18.59
C ILE A 45 5.21 10.50 -19.35
N LEU A 46 6.27 10.18 -20.09
CA LEU A 46 6.91 11.08 -21.05
C LEU A 46 6.66 10.57 -22.46
N VAL A 47 6.17 11.44 -23.33
CA VAL A 47 6.06 11.21 -24.77
C VAL A 47 7.02 12.17 -25.46
N ASN A 48 8.02 11.62 -26.15
CA ASN A 48 9.10 12.39 -26.79
C ASN A 48 9.78 13.37 -25.81
N GLY A 49 9.93 12.96 -24.54
CA GLY A 49 10.52 13.76 -23.47
C GLY A 49 9.57 14.77 -22.80
N SER A 50 8.35 14.95 -23.32
CA SER A 50 7.34 15.84 -22.72
C SER A 50 6.36 15.07 -21.84
N PRO A 51 6.04 15.56 -20.63
CA PRO A 51 5.04 14.94 -19.79
C PRO A 51 3.64 14.90 -20.43
N ARG A 52 2.96 13.77 -20.29
CA ARG A 52 1.59 13.55 -20.78
C ARG A 52 0.75 12.79 -19.75
N ASP A 53 -0.57 12.91 -19.86
CA ASP A 53 -1.50 12.14 -19.04
C ASP A 53 -1.83 10.77 -19.66
N PHE A 54 -2.60 9.96 -18.93
CA PHE A 54 -3.08 8.66 -19.39
C PHE A 54 -4.01 8.72 -20.61
N ALA A 55 -4.64 9.88 -20.88
CA ALA A 55 -5.61 10.06 -21.96
C ALA A 55 -4.94 10.41 -23.31
N TYR A 56 -3.64 10.75 -23.31
CA TYR A 56 -2.88 10.98 -24.54
C TYR A 56 -3.00 9.78 -25.50
N ARG A 57 -3.22 10.09 -26.78
CA ARG A 57 -3.29 9.10 -27.87
C ARG A 57 -1.98 9.12 -28.63
N PRO A 58 -1.20 8.03 -28.63
CA PRO A 58 0.07 7.96 -29.34
C PRO A 58 -0.10 8.18 -30.85
N ASP A 59 0.88 8.83 -31.46
CA ASP A 59 1.04 8.88 -32.92
C ASP A 59 2.20 7.97 -33.38
N PHE A 60 2.25 7.66 -34.67
CA PHE A 60 3.31 6.84 -35.24
C PHE A 60 4.68 7.50 -35.03
N GLY A 61 5.60 6.75 -34.43
CA GLY A 61 6.95 7.24 -34.12
C GLY A 61 7.10 7.82 -32.72
N ASP A 62 6.02 7.98 -31.96
CA ASP A 62 6.10 8.44 -30.57
C ASP A 62 6.95 7.51 -29.70
N ARG A 63 7.87 8.12 -28.95
CA ARG A 63 8.65 7.42 -27.93
C ARG A 63 8.02 7.64 -26.56
N ILE A 64 7.44 6.58 -26.00
CA ILE A 64 6.78 6.59 -24.69
C ILE A 64 7.73 6.01 -23.64
N ALA A 65 8.00 6.78 -22.59
CA ALA A 65 8.64 6.33 -21.37
C ALA A 65 7.65 6.44 -20.21
N ALA A 66 7.55 5.39 -19.39
CA ALA A 66 6.78 5.41 -18.16
C ALA A 66 7.70 5.10 -16.97
N TYR A 67 7.45 5.80 -15.88
CA TYR A 67 8.18 5.70 -14.62
C TYR A 67 7.23 5.23 -13.52
N PRO A 68 7.68 4.34 -12.62
CA PRO A 68 6.85 3.85 -11.55
C PRO A 68 6.56 4.90 -10.50
N VAL A 69 5.65 4.57 -9.59
CA VAL A 69 5.40 5.33 -8.36
C VAL A 69 6.64 5.37 -7.48
N PHE A 70 7.14 6.58 -7.26
CA PHE A 70 8.13 6.90 -6.24
C PHE A 70 7.64 8.13 -5.45
N GLU A 71 7.35 7.99 -4.17
CA GLU A 71 7.11 9.18 -3.32
C GLU A 71 8.43 9.81 -2.82
N ALA A 72 9.54 9.05 -2.85
CA ALA A 72 10.86 9.48 -2.37
C ALA A 72 11.62 10.47 -3.28
N LEU A 73 11.22 10.60 -4.56
CA LEU A 73 11.82 11.55 -5.50
C LEU A 73 10.80 12.63 -5.82
N ASP A 74 11.11 13.89 -5.50
CA ASP A 74 10.19 14.99 -5.79
C ASP A 74 10.15 15.32 -7.29
N VAL A 75 9.25 14.64 -8.01
CA VAL A 75 8.90 14.95 -9.41
C VAL A 75 7.85 16.08 -9.51
N ALA A 76 7.60 16.87 -8.45
CA ALA A 76 6.64 18.00 -8.47
C ALA A 76 6.86 18.98 -9.62
N ALA A 77 8.11 19.15 -10.08
CA ALA A 77 8.43 20.12 -11.12
C ALA A 77 7.98 19.71 -12.54
N THR A 78 7.60 18.44 -12.79
CA THR A 78 7.56 17.91 -14.17
C THR A 78 6.25 17.22 -14.57
N ALA A 79 5.11 17.65 -14.02
CA ALA A 79 3.74 17.19 -14.34
C ALA A 79 3.42 15.75 -13.87
N ARG A 80 2.76 15.68 -12.71
CA ARG A 80 2.30 14.44 -12.08
C ARG A 80 1.01 13.92 -12.71
N LEU A 81 0.90 12.60 -12.84
CA LEU A 81 -0.35 11.93 -13.21
C LEU A 81 -1.37 11.88 -12.06
N ARG A 82 -0.96 12.26 -10.84
CA ARG A 82 -1.75 12.18 -9.61
C ARG A 82 -1.81 13.53 -8.88
N PRO A 83 -2.93 13.85 -8.21
CA PRO A 83 -2.97 14.89 -7.19
C PRO A 83 -2.00 14.53 -6.03
N MET A 84 -1.49 15.55 -5.32
CA MET A 84 -0.45 15.53 -4.26
C MET A 84 -0.30 14.22 -3.43
N PRO A 85 0.91 13.94 -2.89
CA PRO A 85 1.17 12.78 -2.04
C PRO A 85 0.14 12.71 -0.92
N LEU A 86 -0.27 11.49 -0.56
CA LEU A 86 -1.28 11.32 0.48
C LEU A 86 -0.77 11.86 1.81
N ARG A 87 -1.35 12.98 2.26
CA ARG A 87 -1.05 13.54 3.58
C ARG A 87 -1.33 12.54 4.70
N ASP A 88 -2.26 11.61 4.50
CA ASP A 88 -2.60 10.51 5.42
C ASP A 88 -2.90 9.23 4.61
N PRO A 89 -1.91 8.34 4.42
CA PRO A 89 -2.08 7.13 3.63
C PRO A 89 -2.93 6.09 4.38
N ARG A 90 -4.00 5.67 3.72
CA ARG A 90 -4.92 4.63 4.19
C ARG A 90 -4.94 3.50 3.18
N PHE A 91 -5.07 2.27 3.65
CA PHE A 91 -4.96 1.08 2.81
C PHE A 91 -6.26 0.30 2.76
N VAL A 92 -6.46 -0.36 1.63
CA VAL A 92 -7.33 -1.52 1.47
C VAL A 92 -6.46 -2.65 0.97
N VAL A 93 -6.50 -3.78 1.66
CA VAL A 93 -5.59 -4.91 1.40
C VAL A 93 -6.39 -6.09 0.90
N ASP A 94 -5.89 -6.72 -0.16
CA ASP A 94 -6.44 -7.95 -0.73
C ASP A 94 -6.59 -9.06 0.34
N VAL A 95 -7.59 -9.91 0.17
CA VAL A 95 -7.89 -11.05 1.05
C VAL A 95 -6.66 -11.93 1.27
N ASN A 96 -5.89 -12.19 0.20
CA ASN A 96 -4.69 -13.05 0.25
C ASN A 96 -3.47 -12.41 0.93
N LEU A 97 -3.56 -11.15 1.36
CA LEU A 97 -2.50 -10.38 2.01
C LEU A 97 -2.83 -10.08 3.49
N GLY A 98 -3.61 -10.92 4.16
CA GLY A 98 -4.03 -10.68 5.55
C GLY A 98 -2.88 -10.46 6.55
N ARG A 99 -1.72 -11.11 6.35
CA ARG A 99 -0.54 -10.87 7.20
C ARG A 99 0.08 -9.49 6.97
N LEU A 100 0.09 -9.00 5.74
CA LEU A 100 0.49 -7.62 5.43
C LEU A 100 -0.47 -6.63 6.09
N ALA A 101 -1.79 -6.87 6.01
CA ALA A 101 -2.77 -6.02 6.68
C ALA A 101 -2.52 -5.95 8.19
N TRP A 102 -2.21 -7.09 8.82
CA TRP A 102 -1.86 -7.16 10.23
C TRP A 102 -0.57 -6.38 10.55
N LEU A 103 0.48 -6.50 9.73
CA LEU A 103 1.76 -5.79 9.91
C LEU A 103 1.58 -4.27 9.78
N LEU A 104 0.86 -3.81 8.76
CA LEU A 104 0.61 -2.40 8.55
C LEU A 104 -0.23 -1.78 9.69
N ARG A 105 -1.22 -2.51 10.23
CA ARG A 105 -1.96 -2.09 11.45
C ARG A 105 -1.04 -2.03 12.67
N LEU A 106 -0.16 -3.02 12.84
CA LEU A 106 0.82 -3.04 13.94
C LEU A 106 1.73 -1.81 13.89
N LEU A 107 2.11 -1.38 12.69
CA LEU A 107 2.94 -0.20 12.42
C LEU A 107 2.17 1.14 12.52
N GLY A 108 0.85 1.09 12.74
CA GLY A 108 0.02 2.28 13.00
C GLY A 108 -0.83 2.77 11.83
N PHE A 109 -0.79 2.10 10.67
CA PHE A 109 -1.54 2.55 9.49
C PHE A 109 -3.00 2.13 9.53
N ASP A 110 -3.86 2.98 8.96
CA ASP A 110 -5.27 2.66 8.74
C ASP A 110 -5.39 1.64 7.60
N VAL A 111 -5.77 0.41 7.93
CA VAL A 111 -5.91 -0.68 6.97
C VAL A 111 -7.29 -1.32 7.06
N TRP A 112 -8.05 -1.17 5.99
CA TRP A 112 -9.24 -1.99 5.76
C TRP A 112 -8.84 -3.35 5.19
N TRP A 113 -9.38 -4.41 5.77
CA TRP A 113 -9.19 -5.78 5.31
C TRP A 113 -10.33 -6.64 5.85
N SER A 114 -10.86 -7.53 5.01
CA SER A 114 -11.91 -8.51 5.33
C SER A 114 -11.64 -9.80 4.57
N ASN A 115 -11.92 -10.96 5.20
CA ASN A 115 -11.79 -12.27 4.56
C ASN A 115 -12.82 -12.51 3.45
N ASP A 116 -13.96 -11.83 3.52
CA ASP A 116 -15.12 -12.08 2.65
C ASP A 116 -15.24 -11.04 1.52
N ALA A 117 -14.22 -10.19 1.35
CA ALA A 117 -14.23 -9.14 0.35
C ALA A 117 -13.97 -9.71 -1.04
N ASP A 118 -14.89 -9.47 -1.98
CA ASP A 118 -14.61 -9.72 -3.38
C ASP A 118 -13.84 -8.55 -4.01
N ASP A 119 -13.33 -8.84 -5.18
CA ASP A 119 -12.57 -7.96 -6.05
C ASP A 119 -13.30 -6.62 -6.33
N LYS A 120 -14.64 -6.65 -6.42
CA LYS A 120 -15.47 -5.46 -6.64
C LYS A 120 -15.53 -4.60 -5.38
N THR A 121 -15.80 -5.22 -4.24
CA THR A 121 -15.82 -4.61 -2.92
C THR A 121 -14.50 -3.93 -2.59
N LEU A 122 -13.36 -4.58 -2.89
CA LEU A 122 -12.03 -3.99 -2.72
C LEU A 122 -11.86 -2.71 -3.54
N ALA A 123 -12.32 -2.71 -4.80
CA ALA A 123 -12.24 -1.54 -5.67
C ALA A 123 -13.17 -0.40 -5.22
N ASP A 124 -14.39 -0.73 -4.80
CA ASP A 124 -15.38 0.25 -4.32
C ASP A 124 -14.89 0.93 -3.02
N ILE A 125 -14.40 0.15 -2.05
CA ILE A 125 -13.83 0.68 -0.79
C ILE A 125 -12.56 1.49 -1.04
N SER A 126 -11.73 1.08 -2.01
CA SER A 126 -10.57 1.86 -2.44
C SER A 126 -10.98 3.24 -2.94
N ALA A 127 -11.98 3.28 -3.83
CA ALA A 127 -12.46 4.50 -4.46
C ALA A 127 -13.15 5.44 -3.45
N GLU A 128 -14.15 4.93 -2.72
CA GLU A 128 -14.95 5.70 -1.74
C GLU A 128 -14.07 6.21 -0.60
N GLY A 129 -13.23 5.34 -0.06
CA GLY A 129 -12.32 5.66 1.04
C GLY A 129 -11.07 6.41 0.60
N ARG A 130 -10.87 6.65 -0.71
CA ARG A 130 -9.60 7.16 -1.26
C ARG A 130 -8.39 6.39 -0.70
N ARG A 131 -8.50 5.08 -0.56
CA ARG A 131 -7.47 4.20 0.01
C ARG A 131 -6.52 3.73 -1.11
N ILE A 132 -5.31 3.33 -0.73
CA ILE A 132 -4.37 2.67 -1.63
C ILE A 132 -4.68 1.17 -1.59
N LEU A 133 -5.00 0.59 -2.74
CA LEU A 133 -5.24 -0.85 -2.85
C LEU A 133 -3.94 -1.64 -2.96
N LEU A 134 -3.66 -2.51 -1.98
CA LEU A 134 -2.51 -3.41 -2.01
C LEU A 134 -2.98 -4.79 -2.46
N THR A 135 -2.45 -5.29 -3.59
CA THR A 135 -2.83 -6.58 -4.15
C THR A 135 -1.70 -7.20 -4.97
N ARG A 136 -1.73 -8.52 -5.15
CA ARG A 136 -0.91 -9.25 -6.12
C ARG A 136 -1.66 -9.55 -7.43
N ASP A 137 -2.89 -9.07 -7.57
CA ASP A 137 -3.70 -9.22 -8.77
C ASP A 137 -3.58 -7.98 -9.66
N ARG A 138 -3.01 -8.19 -10.85
CA ARG A 138 -2.82 -7.13 -11.87
C ARG A 138 -4.15 -6.71 -12.50
N GLY A 139 -5.10 -7.63 -12.64
CA GLY A 139 -6.43 -7.37 -13.17
C GLY A 139 -7.22 -6.45 -12.24
N LEU A 140 -7.14 -6.67 -10.93
CA LEU A 140 -7.75 -5.80 -9.93
C LEU A 140 -7.19 -4.36 -10.01
N LEU A 141 -5.86 -4.21 -10.11
CA LEU A 141 -5.23 -2.89 -10.28
C LEU A 141 -5.55 -2.18 -11.61
N LYS A 142 -5.97 -2.90 -12.64
CA LYS A 142 -6.37 -2.32 -13.93
C LYS A 142 -7.82 -1.83 -13.96
N ARG A 143 -8.61 -2.10 -12.91
CA ARG A 143 -10.00 -1.65 -12.85
C ARG A 143 -10.06 -0.13 -12.79
N ARG A 144 -10.95 0.45 -13.59
CA ARG A 144 -11.13 1.91 -13.67
C ARG A 144 -11.46 2.59 -12.33
N ALA A 145 -12.14 1.88 -11.42
CA ALA A 145 -12.48 2.40 -10.10
C ALA A 145 -11.23 2.57 -9.20
N VAL A 146 -10.17 1.80 -9.44
CA VAL A 146 -8.95 1.84 -8.64
C VAL A 146 -8.06 2.98 -9.14
N THR A 147 -8.15 4.12 -8.47
CA THR A 147 -7.31 5.29 -8.80
C THR A 147 -5.94 5.23 -8.14
N ARG A 148 -5.81 4.48 -7.04
CA ARG A 148 -4.56 4.25 -6.32
C ARG A 148 -4.44 2.79 -5.91
N GLY A 149 -3.30 2.21 -6.23
CA GLY A 149 -2.97 0.86 -5.83
C GLY A 149 -1.49 0.57 -5.99
N LEU A 150 -1.05 -0.47 -5.30
CA LEU A 150 0.32 -0.94 -5.29
C LEU A 150 0.32 -2.45 -5.52
N PHE A 151 1.10 -2.89 -6.49
CA PHE A 151 1.38 -4.30 -6.71
C PHE A 151 2.37 -4.80 -5.67
N VAL A 152 2.00 -5.86 -4.97
CA VAL A 152 2.82 -6.49 -3.93
C VAL A 152 3.63 -7.64 -4.53
N ARG A 153 4.96 -7.49 -4.55
CA ARG A 153 5.86 -8.43 -5.24
C ARG A 153 6.18 -9.65 -4.40
N SER A 154 6.67 -9.42 -3.18
CA SER A 154 7.19 -10.47 -2.30
C SER A 154 6.09 -11.44 -1.87
N GLY A 155 6.48 -12.71 -1.64
CA GLY A 155 5.66 -13.68 -0.92
C GLY A 155 5.86 -13.62 0.60
N ASP A 156 6.97 -13.02 1.06
CA ASP A 156 7.28 -12.86 2.48
C ASP A 156 6.57 -11.61 3.05
N PRO A 157 5.75 -11.73 4.11
CA PRO A 157 4.99 -10.61 4.65
C PRO A 157 5.83 -9.45 5.21
N GLU A 158 7.00 -9.70 5.78
CA GLU A 158 7.87 -8.63 6.30
C GLU A 158 8.43 -7.83 5.12
N GLU A 159 8.93 -8.50 4.08
CA GLU A 159 9.37 -7.85 2.84
C GLU A 159 8.23 -7.13 2.10
N GLN A 160 7.00 -7.66 2.13
CA GLN A 160 5.83 -6.96 1.59
C GLN A 160 5.60 -5.62 2.31
N ALA A 161 5.69 -5.61 3.64
CA ALA A 161 5.51 -4.39 4.42
C ALA A 161 6.64 -3.39 4.11
N LEU A 162 7.90 -3.84 4.07
CA LEU A 162 9.04 -2.98 3.75
C LEU A 162 8.94 -2.38 2.33
N ASP A 163 8.54 -3.18 1.33
CA ASP A 163 8.33 -2.70 -0.04
C ASP A 163 7.28 -1.58 -0.08
N VAL A 164 6.14 -1.79 0.58
CA VAL A 164 5.07 -0.76 0.68
C VAL A 164 5.58 0.51 1.34
N LEU A 165 6.29 0.39 2.47
CA LEU A 165 6.76 1.53 3.27
C LEU A 165 7.85 2.33 2.54
N ARG A 166 8.77 1.65 1.84
CA ARG A 166 9.82 2.32 1.05
C ARG A 166 9.24 3.02 -0.17
N ARG A 167 8.37 2.34 -0.94
CA ARG A 167 7.80 2.91 -2.18
C ARG A 167 6.92 4.13 -1.93
N LEU A 168 6.27 4.17 -0.77
CA LEU A 168 5.41 5.26 -0.33
C LEU A 168 6.08 6.23 0.66
N ASP A 169 7.38 6.07 0.92
CA ASP A 169 8.16 6.92 1.84
C ASP A 169 7.50 7.12 3.23
N LEU A 170 7.17 6.01 3.90
CA LEU A 170 6.36 6.00 5.13
C LEU A 170 7.15 5.75 6.42
N GLY A 171 8.49 5.72 6.36
CA GLY A 171 9.35 5.45 7.53
C GLY A 171 9.11 6.41 8.69
N GLU A 172 9.01 7.72 8.40
CA GLU A 172 8.78 8.78 9.39
C GLU A 172 7.34 8.82 9.92
N ARG A 173 6.41 8.06 9.30
CA ARG A 173 4.99 8.06 9.65
C ARG A 173 4.60 6.88 10.55
N LEU A 174 5.57 6.05 10.93
CA LEU A 174 5.31 4.89 11.77
C LEU A 174 4.82 5.33 13.15
N ALA A 175 3.60 4.89 13.49
CA ALA A 175 3.00 5.06 14.80
C ALA A 175 2.63 3.70 15.40
N PRO A 176 3.61 2.84 15.73
CA PRO A 176 3.35 1.46 16.11
C PRO A 176 2.44 1.37 17.33
N LEU A 177 1.64 0.31 17.39
CA LEU A 177 0.81 -0.02 18.55
C LEU A 177 -0.24 1.06 18.89
N THR A 178 -0.61 1.89 17.91
CA THR A 178 -1.71 2.89 18.04
C THR A 178 -3.04 2.39 17.47
N ARG A 179 -3.03 1.25 16.75
CA ARG A 179 -4.21 0.63 16.14
C ARG A 179 -4.37 -0.82 16.56
N CYS A 180 -5.64 -1.23 16.64
CA CYS A 180 -6.02 -2.59 16.91
C CYS A 180 -5.69 -3.48 15.70
N VAL A 181 -4.74 -4.39 15.85
CA VAL A 181 -4.37 -5.34 14.79
C VAL A 181 -5.54 -6.22 14.32
N ARG A 182 -6.58 -6.40 15.16
CA ARG A 182 -7.78 -7.19 14.83
C ARG A 182 -8.77 -6.42 13.96
N CYS A 183 -9.15 -5.21 14.37
CA CYS A 183 -10.27 -4.48 13.76
C CYS A 183 -9.91 -3.12 13.14
N ASN A 184 -8.64 -2.69 13.23
CA ASN A 184 -8.14 -1.39 12.77
C ASN A 184 -8.49 -0.16 13.63
N GLY A 185 -9.43 -0.29 14.57
CA GLY A 185 -9.80 0.80 15.49
C GLY A 185 -8.64 1.35 16.31
N THR A 186 -8.73 2.61 16.72
CA THR A 186 -7.70 3.31 17.49
C THR A 186 -7.59 2.76 18.91
N LEU A 187 -6.36 2.65 19.40
CA LEU A 187 -6.07 2.26 20.77
C LEU A 187 -5.93 3.50 21.65
N THR A 188 -6.64 3.51 22.77
CA THR A 188 -6.56 4.56 23.79
C THR A 188 -6.03 3.98 25.08
N ARG A 189 -5.12 4.70 25.76
CA ARG A 189 -4.71 4.33 27.13
C ARG A 189 -5.92 4.38 28.06
N VAL A 190 -6.00 3.42 28.97
CA VAL A 190 -7.09 3.29 29.94
C VAL A 190 -6.53 2.95 31.31
N ALA A 191 -7.20 3.39 32.35
CA ALA A 191 -6.83 3.04 33.72
C ALA A 191 -7.12 1.55 33.97
N LYS A 192 -6.35 0.92 34.86
CA LYS A 192 -6.49 -0.51 35.18
C LYS A 192 -7.87 -0.81 35.74
N GLU A 193 -8.41 0.10 36.53
CA GLU A 193 -9.72 0.01 37.17
C GLU A 193 -10.86 -0.09 36.14
N GLU A 194 -10.71 0.55 34.97
CA GLU A 194 -11.71 0.51 33.90
C GLU A 194 -11.77 -0.84 33.16
N VAL A 195 -10.70 -1.62 33.23
CA VAL A 195 -10.57 -2.90 32.49
C VAL A 195 -10.36 -4.10 33.40
N ILE A 196 -10.29 -3.89 34.72
CA ILE A 196 -9.88 -4.91 35.70
C ILE A 196 -10.71 -6.20 35.57
N GLU A 197 -12.01 -6.08 35.34
CA GLU A 197 -12.93 -7.21 35.20
C GLU A 197 -12.66 -8.06 33.94
N GLN A 198 -12.03 -7.48 32.91
CA GLN A 198 -11.70 -8.16 31.65
C GLN A 198 -10.33 -8.85 31.71
N LEU A 199 -9.52 -8.58 32.72
CA LEU A 199 -8.16 -9.10 32.83
C LEU A 199 -8.14 -10.47 33.50
N GLU A 200 -7.22 -11.33 33.10
CA GLU A 200 -6.92 -12.57 33.83
C GLU A 200 -6.18 -12.29 35.16
N PRO A 201 -6.27 -13.17 36.18
CA PRO A 201 -5.70 -12.93 37.50
C PRO A 201 -4.22 -12.51 37.51
N LEU A 202 -3.36 -13.21 36.75
CA LEU A 202 -1.94 -12.86 36.66
C LEU A 202 -1.73 -11.52 35.93
N THR A 203 -2.57 -11.20 34.95
CA THR A 203 -2.50 -9.91 34.25
C THR A 203 -2.89 -8.76 35.18
N ARG A 204 -3.91 -8.95 36.01
CA ARG A 204 -4.29 -8.00 37.08
C ARG A 204 -3.17 -7.81 38.09
N GLN A 205 -2.39 -8.84 38.39
CA GLN A 205 -1.36 -8.77 39.40
C GLN A 205 -0.10 -8.05 38.92
N TYR A 206 0.35 -8.31 37.68
CA TYR A 206 1.69 -7.94 37.23
C TYR A 206 1.77 -6.74 36.27
N TYR A 207 0.64 -6.19 35.81
CA TYR A 207 0.64 -5.09 34.85
C TYR A 207 -0.28 -3.95 35.27
N ASP A 208 0.16 -2.72 35.01
CA ASP A 208 -0.58 -1.49 35.31
C ASP A 208 -0.85 -0.62 34.08
N GLU A 209 -0.19 -0.90 32.95
CA GLU A 209 -0.38 -0.19 31.70
C GLU A 209 -1.32 -0.95 30.75
N PHE A 210 -2.41 -0.30 30.36
CA PHE A 210 -3.41 -0.87 29.47
C PHE A 210 -3.80 0.09 28.35
N SER A 211 -4.11 -0.49 27.19
CA SER A 211 -4.77 0.21 26.09
C SER A 211 -5.99 -0.57 25.64
N ARG A 212 -7.08 0.14 25.34
CA ARG A 212 -8.35 -0.44 24.88
C ARG A 212 -8.65 0.04 23.47
N CYS A 213 -9.11 -0.87 22.62
CA CYS A 213 -9.65 -0.50 21.31
C CYS A 213 -11.00 0.18 21.47
N ALA A 214 -11.15 1.36 20.86
CA ALA A 214 -12.40 2.13 20.89
C ALA A 214 -13.57 1.43 20.15
N GLU A 215 -13.28 0.52 19.22
CA GLU A 215 -14.30 -0.15 18.41
C GLU A 215 -14.69 -1.53 18.96
N CYS A 216 -13.71 -2.42 19.18
CA CYS A 216 -14.00 -3.80 19.60
C CYS A 216 -13.78 -4.06 21.09
N GLY A 217 -13.38 -3.05 21.88
CA GLY A 217 -13.16 -3.16 23.31
C GLY A 217 -11.94 -4.00 23.73
N ARG A 218 -11.20 -4.59 22.78
CA ARG A 218 -10.05 -5.45 23.11
C ARG A 218 -8.98 -4.69 23.89
N VAL A 219 -8.53 -5.29 24.99
CA VAL A 219 -7.49 -4.76 25.88
C VAL A 219 -6.11 -5.30 25.50
N TYR A 220 -5.11 -4.44 25.56
CA TYR A 220 -3.69 -4.69 25.26
C TYR A 220 -2.82 -4.23 26.44
N TRP A 221 -1.75 -4.95 26.74
CA TRP A 221 -0.82 -4.67 27.84
C TRP A 221 0.61 -5.16 27.51
N PRO A 222 1.66 -4.68 28.19
CA PRO A 222 3.06 -4.96 27.84
C PRO A 222 3.55 -6.35 28.30
N GLY A 223 2.80 -7.41 27.99
CA GLY A 223 3.18 -8.79 28.31
C GLY A 223 4.20 -9.42 27.35
N SER A 224 4.41 -10.73 27.48
CA SER A 224 5.38 -11.49 26.64
C SER A 224 5.09 -11.40 25.13
N HIS A 225 3.82 -11.31 24.73
CA HIS A 225 3.42 -11.09 23.34
C HIS A 225 3.83 -9.68 22.86
N TYR A 226 3.62 -8.65 23.68
CA TYR A 226 4.01 -7.28 23.38
C TYR A 226 5.52 -7.16 23.15
N ALA A 227 6.35 -7.80 23.97
CA ALA A 227 7.80 -7.81 23.78
C ALA A 227 8.23 -8.41 22.43
N LYS A 228 7.49 -9.41 21.91
CA LYS A 228 7.74 -9.95 20.55
C LYS A 228 7.35 -8.94 19.47
N LEU A 229 6.22 -8.24 19.64
CA LEU A 229 5.76 -7.21 18.70
C LEU A 229 6.72 -6.02 18.65
N VAL A 230 7.19 -5.53 19.80
CA VAL A 230 8.15 -4.43 19.87
C VAL A 230 9.45 -4.80 19.17
N ARG A 231 9.96 -6.03 19.35
CA ARG A 231 11.13 -6.51 18.62
C ARG A 231 10.92 -6.56 17.11
N LEU A 232 9.75 -7.05 16.67
CA LEU A 232 9.40 -7.06 15.24
C LEU A 232 9.37 -5.64 14.67
N VAL A 233 8.70 -4.71 15.36
CA VAL A 233 8.64 -3.30 14.96
C VAL A 233 10.04 -2.68 14.90
N GLY A 234 10.90 -2.96 15.88
CA GLY A 234 12.30 -2.53 15.90
C GLY A 234 13.05 -2.98 14.66
N ARG A 235 13.01 -4.29 14.35
CA ARG A 235 13.66 -4.84 13.15
C ARG A 235 13.17 -4.19 11.85
N LEU A 236 11.86 -3.99 11.72
CA LEU A 236 11.29 -3.37 10.52
C LEU A 236 11.72 -1.90 10.40
N ARG A 237 11.82 -1.17 11.51
CA ARG A 237 12.35 0.20 11.54
C ARG A 237 13.82 0.25 11.13
N ASP A 238 14.66 -0.60 11.71
CA ASP A 238 16.09 -0.65 11.41
C ASP A 238 16.36 -0.93 9.92
N GLN A 239 15.47 -1.66 9.25
CA GLN A 239 15.55 -1.96 7.82
C GLN A 239 15.04 -0.85 6.90
N LEU A 240 14.37 0.18 7.44
CA LEU A 240 13.89 1.33 6.68
C LEU A 240 14.91 2.48 6.62
N GLY A 241 15.90 2.49 7.53
CA GLY A 241 16.94 3.53 7.62
C GLY A 241 16.68 4.46 8.80
#